data_AF-A0A8H5CRL0-F1
#
_entry.id   AF-A0A8H5CRL0-F1
#
_cell.length_a   1.000
_cell.length_b   1.000
_cell.length_c   1.000
_cell.angle_alpha   90.00
_cell.angle_beta   90.00
_cell.angle_gamma   90.00
#
_symmetry.space_group_name_H-M   'P 1'
#
loop_
_entity.id
_entity.type
_entity.pdbx_description
1 polymer ?
#
loop_
_entity_poly.entity_id
_entity_poly.type
_entity_poly.pdbx_seq_one_letter_code
_entity_poly.pdbx_strand_id
1 'polypeptide(L)'
;MFTFAVGNIIGTEIFQPKDAPDYIPGKIAIMTLMTVQLFVCFLLRYINIRMNKKKAKLLEEEKARRGWTDEDVQKEREKHAFLDLTDKQNIYFVYTK
;
A
#
# COMPACT_ATOMS: atom_id res chain seq x y z
N MET A 1 20.16 4.89 -1.92
CA MET A 1 21.54 4.35 -1.77
C MET A 1 21.64 3.21 -0.76
N PHE A 2 20.97 3.28 0.41
CA PHE A 2 21.04 2.22 1.43
C PHE A 2 20.50 0.84 1.01
N THR A 3 19.42 0.80 0.22
CA THR A 3 18.78 -0.46 -0.21
C THR A 3 19.68 -1.33 -1.09
N PHE A 4 20.52 -0.71 -1.92
CA PHE A 4 21.45 -1.42 -2.80
C PHE A 4 22.58 -2.09 -2.00
N ALA A 5 23.15 -1.38 -1.02
CA ALA A 5 24.21 -1.93 -0.17
C ALA A 5 23.71 -3.11 0.67
N VAL A 6 22.51 -3.00 1.24
CA VAL A 6 21.88 -4.08 2.04
C VAL A 6 21.63 -5.32 1.16
N GLY A 7 21.15 -5.13 -0.07
CA GLY A 7 20.91 -6.24 -1.00
C GLY A 7 22.18 -7.02 -1.33
N ASN A 8 23.31 -6.33 -1.52
CA ASN A 8 24.59 -6.98 -1.80
C ASN A 8 25.11 -7.80 -0.61
N ILE A 9 24.97 -7.28 0.61
CA ILE A 9 25.38 -7.99 1.85
C ILE A 9 24.52 -9.25 2.04
N ILE A 10 23.19 -9.13 1.90
CA ILE A 10 22.28 -10.27 2.02
C ILE A 10 22.58 -11.31 0.92
N GLY A 11 22.88 -10.87 -0.30
CA GLY A 11 23.27 -11.75 -1.40
C GLY A 11 24.51 -12.59 -1.06
N THR A 12 25.56 -11.99 -0.51
CA THR A 12 26.79 -12.73 -0.14
C THR A 12 26.56 -13.73 0.99
N GLU A 13 25.64 -13.45 1.90
CA GLU A 13 25.28 -14.38 2.99
C GLU A 13 24.42 -15.56 2.51
N ILE A 14 23.56 -15.33 1.52
CA ILE A 14 22.67 -16.35 0.97
C ILE A 14 23.40 -17.30 -0.01
N PHE A 15 24.37 -16.79 -0.77
CA PHE A 15 25.13 -17.57 -1.76
C PHE A 15 26.53 -17.93 -1.25
N GLN A 16 26.58 -18.94 -0.38
CA GLN A 16 27.85 -19.40 0.19
C GLN A 16 28.58 -20.37 -0.75
N PRO A 17 29.91 -20.29 -0.89
CA PRO A 17 30.69 -21.20 -1.74
C PRO A 17 30.55 -22.68 -1.40
N LYS A 18 30.21 -23.00 -0.14
CA LYS A 18 29.98 -24.36 0.35
C LYS A 18 28.79 -25.06 -0.33
N ASP A 19 27.85 -24.27 -0.85
CA ASP A 19 26.62 -24.74 -1.49
C ASP A 19 26.77 -24.78 -3.03
N ALA A 20 27.96 -24.49 -3.56
CA ALA A 20 28.27 -24.60 -4.97
C ALA A 20 28.28 -26.08 -5.44
N PRO A 21 27.94 -26.37 -6.71
CA PRO A 21 27.59 -25.44 -7.80
C PRO A 21 26.12 -25.03 -7.85
N ASP A 22 25.24 -25.73 -7.14
CA ASP A 22 23.78 -25.61 -7.35
C ASP A 22 23.11 -24.52 -6.50
N TYR A 23 23.73 -24.11 -5.38
CA TYR A 23 23.25 -23.08 -4.45
C TYR A 23 21.77 -23.24 -4.08
N ILE A 24 21.34 -24.49 -3.83
CA ILE A 24 19.94 -24.85 -3.55
C ILE A 24 19.35 -24.01 -2.40
N PRO A 25 20.04 -23.82 -1.24
CA PRO A 25 19.52 -22.99 -0.16
C PRO A 25 19.30 -21.54 -0.59
N GLY A 26 20.19 -20.99 -1.41
CA GLY A 26 20.10 -19.61 -1.88
C GLY A 26 18.93 -19.37 -2.82
N LYS A 27 18.68 -20.31 -3.75
CA LYS A 27 17.51 -20.28 -4.64
C LYS A 27 16.20 -20.35 -3.84
N ILE A 28 16.12 -21.22 -2.83
CA ILE A 28 14.95 -21.33 -1.96
C ILE A 28 14.71 -20.01 -1.21
N ALA A 29 15.77 -19.39 -0.66
CA ALA A 29 15.67 -18.12 0.05
C ALA A 29 15.08 -17.01 -0.86
N ILE A 30 15.59 -16.86 -2.09
CA ILE A 30 15.03 -15.87 -3.04
C ILE A 30 13.57 -16.16 -3.36
N MET A 31 13.22 -17.42 -3.67
CA MET A 31 11.84 -17.78 -3.98
C MET A 31 10.91 -17.44 -2.81
N THR A 32 11.29 -17.78 -1.58
CA THR A 32 10.46 -17.46 -0.39
C THR A 32 10.30 -15.96 -0.19
N LEU A 33 11.37 -15.17 -0.31
CA LEU A 33 11.32 -13.71 -0.17
C LEU A 33 10.42 -13.07 -1.23
N MET A 34 10.55 -13.50 -2.49
CA MET A 34 9.71 -13.01 -3.59
C MET A 34 8.24 -13.36 -3.37
N THR A 35 7.97 -14.59 -2.91
CA THR A 35 6.61 -15.02 -2.58
C THR A 35 6.02 -14.19 -1.43
N VAL A 36 6.75 -13.97 -0.35
CA VAL A 36 6.29 -13.12 0.77
C VAL A 36 6.05 -11.69 0.31
N GLN A 37 6.96 -11.10 -0.47
CA GLN A 37 6.79 -9.75 -1.01
C GLN A 37 5.52 -9.64 -1.85
N LEU A 38 5.22 -10.64 -2.69
CA LEU A 38 4.00 -10.70 -3.47
C LEU A 38 2.76 -10.70 -2.56
N PHE A 39 2.74 -11.52 -1.51
CA PHE A 39 1.64 -11.53 -0.53
C PHE A 39 1.48 -10.20 0.20
N VAL A 40 2.57 -9.54 0.60
CA VAL A 40 2.53 -8.21 1.24
C VAL A 40 1.91 -7.18 0.30
N CYS A 41 2.26 -7.18 -0.98
CA CYS A 41 1.66 -6.30 -1.98
C CYS A 41 0.14 -6.54 -2.11
N PHE A 42 -0.30 -7.80 -2.17
CA PHE A 42 -1.72 -8.13 -2.22
C PHE A 42 -2.46 -7.73 -0.93
N LEU A 43 -1.85 -7.93 0.24
CA LEU A 43 -2.41 -7.52 1.52
C LEU A 43 -2.60 -6.00 1.60
N LEU A 44 -1.58 -5.23 1.21
CA LEU A 44 -1.66 -3.77 1.16
C LEU A 44 -2.76 -3.31 0.20
N ARG A 45 -2.86 -3.92 -0.98
CA ARG A 45 -3.94 -3.62 -1.93
C ARG A 45 -5.32 -3.92 -1.34
N TYR A 46 -5.47 -5.07 -0.68
CA TYR A 46 -6.71 -5.43 -0.01
C TYR A 46 -7.11 -4.43 1.08
N ILE A 47 -6.16 -4.01 1.91
CA ILE A 47 -6.39 -3.01 2.97
C ILE A 47 -6.82 -1.68 2.36
N ASN A 48 -6.13 -1.20 1.32
CA ASN A 48 -6.46 0.05 0.63
C ASN A 48 -7.87 0.02 0.03
N ILE A 49 -8.25 -1.08 -0.64
CA ILE A 49 -9.61 -1.24 -1.19
C ILE A 49 -10.65 -1.23 -0.06
N ARG A 50 -10.39 -1.94 1.05
CA ARG A 50 -11.31 -1.96 2.19
C ARG A 50 -11.47 -0.58 2.82
N MET A 51 -10.38 0.19 2.92
CA MET A 51 -10.40 1.57 3.43
C MET A 51 -11.18 2.49 2.50
N ASN A 52 -10.99 2.39 1.18
CA ASN A 52 -11.79 3.11 0.19
C ASN A 52 -13.28 2.81 0.33
N LYS A 53 -13.67 1.52 0.44
CA LYS A 53 -15.08 1.13 0.62
C LYS A 53 -15.70 1.72 1.89
N LYS A 54 -14.95 1.73 2.99
CA LYS A 54 -15.41 2.36 4.25
C LYS A 54 -15.62 3.86 4.08
N LYS A 55 -14.67 4.55 3.46
CA LYS A 55 -14.76 6.00 3.19
C LYS A 55 -15.89 6.34 2.23
N ALA A 56 -16.10 5.55 1.18
CA ALA A 56 -17.21 5.73 0.26
C ALA A 56 -18.56 5.62 1.00
N LYS A 57 -18.74 4.63 1.88
CA LYS A 57 -19.95 4.51 2.69
C LYS A 57 -20.16 5.72 3.61
N LEU A 58 -19.11 6.19 4.29
CA LEU A 58 -19.14 7.38 5.14
C LEU A 58 -19.50 8.65 4.34
N LEU A 59 -18.97 8.77 3.12
CA LEU A 59 -19.25 9.90 2.25
C LEU A 59 -20.72 9.89 1.79
N GLU A 60 -21.25 8.73 1.39
CA GLU A 60 -22.66 8.59 1.03
C GLU A 60 -23.60 8.87 2.21
N GLU A 61 -23.26 8.39 3.42
CA GLU A 61 -24.01 8.68 4.65
C GLU A 61 -24.02 10.18 4.95
N GLU A 62 -22.87 10.87 4.83
CA GLU A 62 -22.79 12.31 5.09
C GLU A 62 -23.51 13.13 4.00
N LYS A 63 -23.42 12.69 2.74
CA LYS A 63 -24.15 13.27 1.61
C LYS A 63 -25.66 13.17 1.81
N ALA A 64 -26.15 11.99 2.22
CA ALA A 64 -27.56 11.77 2.53
C ALA A 64 -28.03 12.58 3.75
N ARG A 65 -27.20 12.66 4.81
CA ARG A 65 -27.52 13.41 6.04
C ARG A 65 -27.64 14.92 5.79
N ARG A 66 -26.80 15.48 4.92
CA ARG A 66 -26.78 16.91 4.60
C ARG A 66 -27.60 17.28 3.37
N GLY A 67 -28.09 16.29 2.60
CA GLY A 67 -28.80 16.52 1.34
C GLY A 67 -27.93 17.14 0.26
N TRP A 68 -26.62 16.89 0.28
CA TRP A 68 -25.66 17.50 -0.64
C TRP A 68 -25.80 16.97 -2.06
N THR A 69 -25.73 17.87 -3.04
CA THR A 69 -25.57 17.50 -4.45
C THR A 69 -24.12 17.09 -4.72
N ASP A 70 -23.84 16.46 -5.88
CA ASP A 70 -22.47 16.10 -6.27
C ASP A 70 -21.55 17.33 -6.37
N GLU A 71 -22.11 18.49 -6.68
CA GLU A 71 -21.40 19.77 -6.79
C GLU A 71 -20.96 20.28 -5.40
N ASP A 72 -21.79 20.10 -4.37
CA ASP A 72 -21.45 20.48 -3.00
C ASP A 72 -20.36 19.58 -2.40
N VAL A 73 -20.42 18.28 -2.71
CA VAL A 73 -19.40 17.29 -2.34
C VAL A 73 -18.03 17.66 -2.95
N GLN A 74 -18.02 18.12 -4.21
CA GLN A 74 -16.79 18.54 -4.88
C GLN A 74 -16.20 19.83 -4.28
N LYS A 75 -17.04 20.82 -3.95
CA LYS A 75 -16.60 22.05 -3.26
C LYS A 75 -16.00 21.77 -1.89
N GLU A 76 -16.61 20.86 -1.12
CA GLU A 76 -16.06 20.48 0.18
C GLU A 76 -14.77 19.67 0.03
N ARG A 77 -14.66 18.77 -0.97
CA ARG A 77 -13.40 18.09 -1.29
C ARG A 77 -12.27 19.10 -1.56
N GLU A 78 -12.54 20.16 -2.31
CA GLU A 78 -11.56 21.21 -2.62
C GLU A 78 -11.16 21.97 -1.35
N LYS A 79 -12.11 22.37 -0.49
CA LYS A 79 -11.77 22.97 0.82
C LYS A 79 -10.93 22.04 1.69
N HIS A 80 -11.28 20.75 1.73
CA HIS A 80 -10.56 19.73 2.47
C HIS A 80 -9.19 19.39 1.88
N ALA A 81 -8.91 19.77 0.62
CA ALA A 81 -7.58 19.68 0.03
C ALA A 81 -6.63 20.80 0.51
N PHE A 82 -7.19 21.95 0.92
CA PHE A 82 -6.42 23.03 1.56
C PHE A 82 -6.25 22.83 3.07
N LEU A 83 -7.06 21.96 3.68
CA LEU A 83 -6.87 21.53 5.06
C LEU A 83 -5.77 20.47 5.07
N ASP A 84 -4.72 20.67 5.87
CA ASP A 84 -3.56 19.78 6.00
C ASP A 84 -3.95 18.50 6.79
N LEU A 85 -4.91 17.76 6.24
CA LEU A 85 -5.48 16.55 6.81
C LEU A 85 -4.69 15.34 6.36
N THR A 86 -4.37 14.47 7.30
CA THR A 86 -3.79 13.16 6.96
C THR A 86 -4.76 12.35 6.11
N ASP A 87 -4.23 11.44 5.28
CA ASP A 87 -5.04 10.57 4.42
C ASP A 87 -6.15 9.86 5.19
N LYS A 88 -5.93 9.50 6.46
CA LYS A 88 -6.92 8.82 7.30
C LYS A 88 -8.08 9.75 7.71
N GLN A 89 -7.82 11.05 7.88
CA GLN A 89 -8.81 12.05 8.28
C GLN A 89 -9.62 12.56 7.09
N ASN A 90 -9.05 12.59 5.90
CA ASN A 90 -9.75 13.05 4.71
C ASN A 90 -10.70 11.97 4.14
N ILE A 91 -12.01 12.16 4.34
CA ILE A 91 -13.05 11.25 3.82
C ILE A 91 -13.13 11.25 2.29
N TYR A 92 -12.66 12.33 1.64
CA TYR A 92 -12.64 12.49 0.19
C TYR A 92 -11.39 11.89 -0.46
N PHE A 93 -10.40 11.48 0.34
CA PHE A 93 -9.14 10.89 -0.14
C PHE A 93 -9.30 9.40 -0.48
N VAL A 94 -8.87 9.05 -1.70
CA VAL A 94 -8.94 7.71 -2.27
C VAL A 94 -7.52 7.14 -2.41
N TYR A 95 -7.25 6.02 -1.74
CA TYR A 95 -5.90 5.41 -1.67
C TYR A 95 -5.48 4.73 -2.99
N THR A 96 -6.44 4.23 -3.75
CA THR A 96 -6.22 3.53 -5.03
C THR A 96 -7.50 3.63 -5.87
N LYS A 97 -7.36 3.88 -7.18
CA LYS A 97 -8.50 3.97 -8.11
C LYS A 97 -8.98 2.58 -8.53
#